data_AF-A0A522SEE9-F1
#
_entry.id   AF-A0A522SEE9-F1
#
_cell.length_a   1.000
_cell.length_b   1.000
_cell.length_c   1.000
_cell.angle_alpha   90.00
_cell.angle_beta   90.00
_cell.angle_gamma   90.00
#
_symmetry.space_group_name_H-M   'P 1'
#
loop_
_entity.id
_entity.type
_entity.pdbx_description
1 polymer ?
#
loop_
_entity_poly.entity_id
_entity_poly.type
_entity_poly.pdbx_seq_one_letter_code
_entity_poly.pdbx_strand_id
1 'polypeptide(L)'
;MQNRTDREQRAAYNLGQLAVKYWPRARMSLANWRDECARSFITGLSPAGHHLLPFHLDGFDTEADFRYPSAEFGKGRAAIQAGADVWCIDAEGAEDLLTVGRKYTVQGVPVGGWLRVTDDSGDVAARHHECHFIPA
;
A
#
# COMPACT_ATOMS: atom_id res chain seq x y z
N MET A 1 -32.24 0.44 -0.54
CA MET A 1 -30.92 1.07 -0.34
C MET A 1 -30.23 0.46 0.87
N GLN A 2 -29.72 -0.75 0.69
CA GLN A 2 -28.72 -1.41 1.55
C GLN A 2 -27.62 -1.76 0.53
N ASN A 3 -26.32 -1.51 0.77
CA ASN A 3 -25.17 -2.17 0.09
C ASN A 3 -23.84 -1.39 0.07
N ARG A 4 -23.75 -0.12 0.52
CA ARG A 4 -22.45 0.60 0.54
C ARG A 4 -21.66 0.34 1.82
N THR A 5 -22.31 0.52 2.95
CA THR A 5 -21.78 0.25 4.30
C THR A 5 -21.38 -1.21 4.52
N ASP A 6 -22.09 -2.17 3.92
CA ASP A 6 -21.84 -3.61 4.07
C ASP A 6 -20.59 -4.10 3.32
N ARG A 7 -20.23 -3.42 2.22
CA ARG A 7 -18.99 -3.68 1.46
C ARG A 7 -17.78 -3.03 2.11
N GLU A 8 -17.94 -1.81 2.59
CA GLU A 8 -16.91 -1.06 3.32
C GLU A 8 -16.59 -1.77 4.65
N GLN A 9 -17.60 -2.25 5.39
CA GLN A 9 -17.40 -3.06 6.59
C GLN A 9 -16.75 -4.42 6.29
N ARG A 10 -17.11 -5.09 5.19
CA ARG A 10 -16.43 -6.32 4.76
C ARG A 10 -14.98 -6.07 4.36
N ALA A 11 -14.68 -4.96 3.72
CA ALA A 11 -13.32 -4.61 3.36
C ALA A 11 -12.49 -4.33 4.64
N ALA A 12 -13.05 -3.62 5.63
CA ALA A 12 -12.37 -3.32 6.90
C ALA A 12 -12.17 -4.60 7.72
N TYR A 13 -13.18 -5.47 7.72
CA TYR A 13 -13.12 -6.82 8.27
C TYR A 13 -12.09 -7.71 7.56
N ASN A 14 -11.92 -7.54 6.24
CA ASN A 14 -10.93 -8.29 5.47
C ASN A 14 -9.51 -7.83 5.78
N LEU A 15 -9.24 -6.56 6.05
CA LEU A 15 -7.89 -6.15 6.47
C LEU A 15 -7.57 -6.63 7.89
N GLY A 16 -8.56 -6.65 8.80
CA GLY A 16 -8.44 -7.35 10.08
C GLY A 16 -8.16 -8.85 9.95
N GLN A 17 -8.79 -9.54 8.98
CA GLN A 17 -8.50 -10.95 8.70
C GLN A 17 -7.17 -11.17 7.97
N LEU A 18 -6.76 -10.28 7.06
CA LEU A 18 -5.46 -10.31 6.39
C LEU A 18 -4.34 -10.03 7.39
N ALA A 19 -4.55 -9.06 8.29
CA ALA A 19 -3.68 -8.79 9.44
C ALA A 19 -3.46 -10.06 10.27
N VAL A 20 -4.54 -10.77 10.62
CA VAL A 20 -4.46 -12.07 11.34
C VAL A 20 -3.80 -13.17 10.50
N LYS A 21 -4.06 -13.25 9.19
CA LYS A 21 -3.51 -14.26 8.27
C LYS A 21 -2.00 -14.12 8.07
N TYR A 22 -1.49 -12.90 7.95
CA TYR A 22 -0.06 -12.63 7.73
C TYR A 22 0.74 -12.40 9.03
N TRP A 23 0.09 -12.54 10.19
CA TRP A 23 0.66 -12.34 11.53
C TRP A 23 2.03 -13.04 11.78
N PRO A 24 2.29 -14.29 11.36
CA PRO A 24 3.61 -14.90 11.54
C PRO A 24 4.75 -14.17 10.82
N ARG A 25 4.45 -13.43 9.75
CA ARG A 25 5.40 -12.60 8.99
C ARG A 25 5.48 -11.17 9.51
N ALA A 26 4.42 -10.68 10.17
CA ALA A 26 4.43 -9.40 10.86
C ALA A 26 5.59 -9.28 11.84
N ARG A 27 5.94 -10.39 12.51
CA ARG A 27 7.11 -10.51 13.39
C ARG A 27 8.46 -10.08 12.80
N MET A 28 8.57 -9.92 11.47
CA MET A 28 9.83 -9.49 10.83
C MET A 28 9.92 -7.99 10.58
N SER A 29 8.80 -7.30 10.31
CA SER A 29 8.77 -5.84 10.06
C SER A 29 7.32 -5.36 9.87
N LEU A 30 6.92 -4.33 10.62
CA LEU A 30 5.61 -3.69 10.50
C LEU A 30 5.34 -3.18 9.07
N ALA A 31 6.35 -2.56 8.45
CA ALA A 31 6.23 -2.04 7.09
C ALA A 31 5.99 -3.16 6.06
N ASN A 32 6.70 -4.28 6.19
CA ASN A 32 6.49 -5.42 5.28
C ASN A 32 5.10 -6.04 5.45
N TRP A 33 4.57 -6.06 6.67
CA TRP A 33 3.23 -6.57 6.95
C TRP A 33 2.14 -5.69 6.32
N ARG A 34 2.28 -4.36 6.45
CA ARG A 34 1.42 -3.39 5.79
C ARG A 34 1.44 -3.59 4.27
N ASP A 35 2.62 -3.72 3.67
CA ASP A 35 2.80 -3.94 2.23
C ASP A 35 2.15 -5.26 1.75
N GLU A 36 2.27 -6.35 2.53
CA GLU A 36 1.58 -7.61 2.21
C GLU A 36 0.05 -7.51 2.28
N CYS A 37 -0.49 -6.80 3.28
CA CYS A 37 -1.93 -6.56 3.38
C CYS A 37 -2.43 -5.73 2.20
N ALA A 38 -1.71 -4.68 1.82
CA ALA A 38 -2.03 -3.85 0.66
C ALA A 38 -1.99 -4.65 -0.66
N ARG A 39 -0.95 -5.46 -0.90
CA ARG A 39 -0.90 -6.37 -2.08
C ARG A 39 -2.09 -7.33 -2.11
N SER A 40 -2.42 -7.92 -0.97
CA SER A 40 -3.54 -8.86 -0.87
C SER A 40 -4.89 -8.18 -1.13
N PHE A 41 -5.03 -6.93 -0.69
CA PHE A 41 -6.21 -6.11 -0.97
C PHE A 41 -6.34 -5.79 -2.47
N ILE A 42 -5.25 -5.32 -3.10
CA ILE A 42 -5.21 -4.98 -4.53
C ILE A 42 -5.56 -6.20 -5.39
N THR A 43 -4.96 -7.36 -5.09
CA THR A 43 -5.20 -8.60 -5.83
C THR A 43 -6.58 -9.22 -5.57
N GLY A 44 -7.18 -8.97 -4.40
CA GLY A 44 -8.45 -9.57 -3.98
C GLY A 44 -9.70 -8.75 -4.32
N LEU A 45 -9.57 -7.45 -4.63
CA LEU A 45 -10.69 -6.58 -4.96
C LEU A 45 -10.71 -6.19 -6.43
N SER A 46 -11.90 -5.85 -6.94
CA SER A 46 -12.03 -5.27 -8.27
C SER A 46 -11.38 -3.87 -8.31
N PRO A 47 -10.98 -3.38 -9.50
CA PRO A 47 -10.41 -2.03 -9.64
C PRO A 47 -11.27 -0.92 -9.02
N ALA A 48 -12.60 -1.06 -9.13
CA ALA A 48 -13.54 -0.13 -8.51
C ALA A 48 -13.47 -0.12 -6.97
N GLY A 49 -12.93 -1.15 -6.32
CA GLY A 49 -12.74 -1.22 -4.87
C GLY A 49 -11.38 -0.70 -4.40
N HIS A 50 -10.42 -0.44 -5.29
CA HIS A 50 -9.06 -0.01 -4.92
C HIS A 50 -9.05 1.36 -4.24
N HIS A 51 -9.99 2.25 -4.55
CA HIS A 51 -10.14 3.57 -3.88
C HIS A 51 -10.37 3.46 -2.36
N LEU A 52 -10.78 2.29 -1.86
CA LEU A 52 -10.96 2.07 -0.43
C LEU A 52 -9.63 1.80 0.29
N LEU A 53 -8.56 1.43 -0.43
CA LEU A 53 -7.29 1.01 0.17
C LEU A 53 -6.67 2.05 1.12
N PRO A 54 -6.64 3.37 0.83
CA PRO A 54 -6.11 4.36 1.77
C PRO A 54 -6.83 4.36 3.11
N PHE A 55 -8.17 4.35 3.10
CA PHE A 55 -9.00 4.27 4.32
C PHE A 55 -8.71 3.00 5.15
N HIS A 56 -8.35 1.94 4.45
CA HIS A 56 -8.06 0.63 5.01
C HIS A 56 -6.66 0.53 5.63
N LEU A 57 -5.72 1.31 5.10
CA LEU A 57 -4.37 1.46 5.65
C LEU A 57 -4.33 2.55 6.74
N ASP A 58 -5.32 3.43 6.80
CA ASP A 58 -5.44 4.43 7.85
C ASP A 58 -5.55 3.78 9.23
N GLY A 59 -4.79 4.30 10.19
CA GLY A 59 -4.70 3.75 11.55
C GLY A 59 -4.04 2.37 11.67
N PHE A 60 -3.57 1.75 10.58
CA PHE A 60 -2.95 0.41 10.62
C PHE A 60 -1.76 0.36 11.57
N ASP A 61 -0.86 1.34 11.49
CA ASP A 61 0.35 1.39 12.31
C ASP A 61 0.01 1.58 13.81
N THR A 62 -1.00 2.40 14.11
CA THR A 62 -1.50 2.61 15.48
C THR A 62 -2.12 1.33 16.05
N GLU A 63 -2.97 0.66 15.27
CA GLU A 63 -3.61 -0.60 15.69
C GLU A 63 -2.58 -1.72 15.85
N ALA A 64 -1.59 -1.76 14.95
CA ALA A 64 -0.48 -2.70 15.01
C ALA A 64 0.37 -2.48 16.26
N ASP A 65 0.75 -1.25 16.58
CA ASP A 65 1.54 -0.92 17.78
C ASP A 65 0.75 -1.19 19.06
N PHE A 66 -0.56 -0.89 19.08
CA PHE A 66 -1.43 -1.18 20.23
C PHE A 66 -1.55 -2.69 20.50
N ARG A 67 -1.80 -3.50 19.47
CA ARG A 67 -1.98 -4.95 19.61
C ARG A 67 -0.65 -5.68 19.76
N TYR A 68 0.42 -5.13 19.19
CA TYR A 68 1.72 -5.77 19.02
C TYR A 68 2.85 -4.76 19.27
N PRO A 69 3.13 -4.43 20.54
CA PRO A 69 4.08 -3.39 20.89
C PRO A 69 5.45 -3.58 20.23
N SER A 70 5.90 -2.54 19.55
CA SER A 70 7.00 -2.43 18.57
C SER A 70 8.42 -2.87 18.96
N ALA A 71 8.64 -3.51 20.12
CA ALA A 71 9.96 -3.91 20.60
C ALA A 71 10.62 -5.07 19.80
N GLU A 72 9.87 -5.80 18.96
CA GLU A 72 10.35 -6.99 18.24
C GLU A 72 10.40 -6.85 16.70
N PHE A 73 9.91 -5.76 16.13
CA PHE A 73 9.88 -5.63 14.66
C PHE A 73 11.25 -5.23 14.10
N GLY A 74 11.73 -6.01 13.13
CA GLY A 74 12.98 -5.76 12.43
C GLY A 74 12.95 -4.48 11.59
N LYS A 75 14.16 -4.05 11.20
CA LYS A 75 14.47 -2.79 10.50
C LYS A 75 13.52 -2.54 9.32
N GLY A 76 13.27 -1.24 9.08
CA GLY A 76 12.25 -0.71 8.19
C GLY A 76 12.26 -1.22 6.74
N ARG A 77 11.32 -0.68 5.96
CA ARG A 77 11.05 -1.08 4.58
C ARG A 77 12.31 -1.09 3.71
N ALA A 78 12.45 -2.12 2.88
CA ALA A 78 13.51 -2.17 1.88
C ALA A 78 13.38 -1.01 0.89
N ALA A 79 14.49 -0.35 0.57
CA ALA A 79 14.49 0.77 -0.36
C ALA A 79 14.11 0.32 -1.78
N ILE A 80 13.16 1.03 -2.40
CA ILE A 80 12.77 0.82 -3.79
C ILE A 80 13.94 1.23 -4.71
N GLN A 81 14.24 0.40 -5.72
CA GLN A 81 15.31 0.63 -6.69
C GLN A 81 14.75 1.08 -8.04
N ALA A 82 15.59 1.71 -8.86
CA ALA A 82 15.26 1.96 -10.26
C ALA A 82 15.09 0.63 -11.03
N GLY A 83 14.15 0.59 -11.97
CA GLY A 83 13.71 -0.61 -12.67
C GLY A 83 12.75 -1.49 -11.88
N ALA A 84 12.49 -1.19 -10.60
CA ALA A 84 11.52 -1.94 -9.82
C ALA A 84 10.09 -1.59 -10.23
N ASP A 85 9.23 -2.60 -10.16
CA ASP A 85 7.80 -2.41 -10.27
C ASP A 85 7.18 -2.12 -8.91
N VAL A 86 6.21 -1.21 -8.88
CA VAL A 86 5.52 -0.79 -7.67
C VAL A 86 4.01 -0.66 -7.89
N TRP A 87 3.23 -0.98 -6.86
CA TRP A 87 1.80 -0.68 -6.80
C TRP A 87 1.57 0.66 -6.13
N CYS A 88 0.72 1.50 -6.72
CA CYS A 88 0.18 2.69 -6.05
C CYS A 88 -0.83 2.25 -4.98
N ILE A 89 -0.61 2.65 -3.74
CA ILE A 89 -1.50 2.35 -2.60
C ILE A 89 -2.25 3.58 -2.09
N ASP A 90 -1.80 4.76 -2.49
CA ASP A 90 -2.36 6.05 -2.12
C ASP A 90 -2.05 7.07 -3.21
N ALA A 91 -3.03 7.89 -3.56
CA ALA A 91 -2.93 8.92 -4.58
C ALA A 91 -3.20 10.32 -4.01
N GLU A 92 -3.31 10.48 -2.69
CA GLU A 92 -3.53 11.78 -2.05
C GLU A 92 -2.49 12.82 -2.53
N GLY A 93 -2.96 13.97 -2.98
CA GLY A 93 -2.11 15.05 -3.54
C GLY A 93 -1.53 14.76 -4.92
N ALA A 94 -1.86 13.62 -5.53
CA ALA A 94 -1.40 13.19 -6.86
C ALA A 94 -2.52 12.56 -7.71
N GLU A 95 -3.80 12.76 -7.33
CA GLU A 95 -4.97 12.04 -7.83
C GLU A 95 -5.16 12.12 -9.36
N ASP A 96 -4.72 13.21 -9.99
CA ASP A 96 -4.79 13.38 -11.44
C ASP A 96 -3.69 12.61 -12.21
N LEU A 97 -2.69 12.06 -11.50
CA LEU A 97 -1.50 11.41 -12.08
C LEU A 97 -1.31 9.97 -11.59
N LEU A 98 -1.85 9.62 -10.42
CA LEU A 98 -1.76 8.29 -9.83
C LEU A 98 -3.14 7.64 -9.71
N THR A 99 -3.19 6.35 -10.01
CA THR A 99 -4.38 5.52 -9.80
C THR A 99 -4.07 4.46 -8.75
N VAL A 100 -4.80 4.46 -7.64
CA VAL A 100 -4.66 3.46 -6.59
C VAL A 100 -4.93 2.07 -7.14
N GLY A 101 -4.08 1.10 -6.77
CA GLY A 101 -4.13 -0.28 -7.25
C GLY A 101 -3.54 -0.49 -8.64
N ARG A 102 -3.06 0.56 -9.30
CA ARG A 102 -2.34 0.46 -10.58
C ARG A 102 -0.83 0.23 -10.36
N LYS A 103 -0.23 -0.51 -11.28
CA LYS A 103 1.20 -0.80 -11.33
C LYS A 103 1.95 0.28 -12.10
N TYR A 104 3.15 0.62 -11.64
CA TYR A 104 4.06 1.56 -12.26
C TYR A 104 5.49 1.01 -12.20
N THR A 105 6.35 1.46 -13.11
CA THR A 105 7.79 1.14 -13.11
C THR A 105 8.60 2.35 -12.65
N VAL A 106 9.54 2.12 -11.73
CA VAL A 106 10.41 3.16 -11.18
C VAL A 106 11.53 3.47 -12.17
N GLN A 107 11.57 4.69 -12.70
CA GLN A 107 12.62 5.15 -13.60
C GLN A 107 13.84 5.69 -12.85
N GLY A 108 13.65 6.14 -11.62
CA GLY A 108 14.74 6.66 -10.80
C GLY A 108 14.32 6.92 -9.36
N VAL A 109 15.31 6.93 -8.48
CA VAL A 109 15.15 7.15 -7.03
C VAL A 109 15.89 8.42 -6.64
N PRO A 110 15.31 9.61 -6.90
CA PRO A 110 15.88 10.86 -6.41
C PRO A 110 16.03 10.87 -4.88
N VAL A 111 16.93 11.73 -4.40
CA VAL A 111 17.23 11.86 -2.96
C VAL A 111 15.98 12.28 -2.18
N GLY A 112 15.84 11.76 -0.96
CA GLY A 112 14.81 12.19 -0.01
C GLY A 112 13.47 11.45 -0.12
N GLY A 113 13.49 10.16 -0.47
CA GLY A 113 12.28 9.32 -0.49
C GLY A 113 11.34 9.61 -1.66
N TRP A 114 11.85 10.20 -2.75
CA TRP A 114 11.07 10.46 -3.95
C TRP A 114 11.37 9.41 -5.02
N LEU A 115 10.33 9.01 -5.74
CA LEU A 115 10.42 8.11 -6.89
C LEU A 115 9.97 8.86 -8.13
N ARG A 116 10.64 8.62 -9.26
CA ARG A 116 10.08 8.91 -10.58
C ARG A 116 9.53 7.61 -11.13
N VAL A 117 8.24 7.59 -11.42
CA VAL A 117 7.55 6.40 -11.92
C VAL A 117 6.90 6.69 -13.27
N THR A 118 6.64 5.64 -14.05
CA THR A 118 5.89 5.68 -15.32
C THR A 118 4.87 4.55 -15.34
N ASP A 119 3.72 4.76 -15.96
CA ASP A 119 2.73 3.69 -16.15
C ASP A 119 3.03 2.84 -17.41
N ASP A 120 2.22 1.82 -17.66
CA ASP A 120 2.36 0.91 -18.82
C ASP A 120 2.21 1.61 -20.18
N SER A 121 1.66 2.84 -20.23
CA SER A 121 1.57 3.63 -21.46
C SER A 121 2.87 4.41 -21.75
N GLY A 122 3.82 4.39 -20.80
CA GLY A 122 5.04 5.19 -20.85
C GLY A 122 4.82 6.66 -20.54
N ASP A 123 3.58 7.06 -20.23
CA ASP A 123 3.21 8.43 -19.95
C ASP A 123 3.30 8.72 -18.45
N VAL A 124 3.61 9.99 -18.15
CA VAL A 124 3.90 10.57 -16.83
C VAL A 124 5.24 10.13 -16.23
N ALA A 125 6.22 11.04 -16.24
CA ALA A 125 7.47 10.97 -15.46
C ALA A 125 7.42 11.94 -14.27
N ALA A 126 6.35 11.88 -13.47
CA ALA A 126 6.17 12.74 -12.31
C ALA A 126 6.91 12.19 -11.08
N ARG A 127 7.36 13.10 -10.22
CA ARG A 127 8.02 12.75 -8.96
C ARG A 127 6.97 12.61 -7.88
N HIS A 128 6.94 11.46 -7.24
CA HIS A 128 6.01 11.15 -6.16
C HIS A 128 6.76 10.62 -4.96
N HIS A 129 6.24 10.88 -3.75
CA HIS A 129 6.85 10.36 -2.54
C HIS A 129 6.68 8.83 -2.47
N GLU A 130 7.70 8.12 -1.99
CA GLU A 130 7.73 6.66 -1.94
C GLU A 130 6.66 6.03 -1.03
N CYS A 131 6.03 6.86 -0.18
CA CYS A 131 4.93 6.45 0.70
C CYS A 131 3.66 6.08 -0.07
N HIS A 132 3.47 6.61 -1.27
CA HIS A 132 2.34 6.30 -2.15
C HIS A 132 2.43 4.92 -2.78
N PHE A 133 3.58 4.24 -2.64
CA PHE A 133 3.87 3.00 -3.37
C PHE A 133 4.29 1.87 -2.45
N ILE A 134 4.08 0.64 -2.91
CA ILE A 134 4.67 -0.60 -2.35
C ILE A 134 5.35 -1.40 -3.47
N PRO A 135 6.38 -2.22 -3.19
CA PRO A 135 6.97 -3.09 -4.22
C PRO A 135 5.92 -4.08 -4.75
N ALA A 136 5.93 -4.29 -6.08
CA ALA A 136 4.93 -5.10 -6.75
C ALA A 136 4.96 -6.59 -6.41
#